data_AF-W4HNJ4-F1
#
_entry.id   AF-W4HNJ4-F1
#
_cell.length_a   1.000
_cell.length_b   1.000
_cell.length_c   1.000
_cell.angle_alpha   90.00
_cell.angle_beta   90.00
_cell.angle_gamma   90.00
#
_symmetry.space_group_name_H-M   'P 1'
#
loop_
_entity.id
_entity.type
_entity.pdbx_description
1 polymer ?
#
loop_
_entity_poly.entity_id
_entity_poly.type
_entity_poly.pdbx_seq_one_letter_code
_entity_poly.pdbx_strand_id
1 'polypeptide(L)'
;MSAHDTGFLTAVPAPDDEIEGLVAGVAPEEWQILNTREAFYDRHDVTETIATDPAPSARVAVYAVPLDGSTMPHSAAPVLLSYVDVVIQGYLAVFGPEGVRRFAETTDGWDDAVFIDDRAAPRYPRAQLLTAEETALVDTTLAGLGVVPVRA
;
A
#
# COMPACT_ATOMS: atom_id res chain seq x y z
N MET A 1 -0.79 -2.09 -19.00
CA MET A 1 -1.33 -3.01 -17.99
C MET A 1 -2.43 -2.25 -17.26
N SER A 2 -3.62 -2.83 -17.18
CA SER A 2 -4.69 -2.23 -16.37
C SER A 2 -4.42 -2.55 -14.90
N ALA A 3 -4.98 -1.78 -13.97
CA ALA A 3 -4.85 -2.06 -12.52
C ALA A 3 -5.37 -3.46 -12.12
N HIS A 4 -6.13 -4.12 -13.00
CA HIS A 4 -6.70 -5.45 -12.79
C HIS A 4 -5.72 -6.63 -12.99
N ASP A 5 -4.48 -6.40 -13.42
CA ASP A 5 -3.53 -7.49 -13.74
C ASP A 5 -2.48 -7.73 -12.63
N THR A 6 -2.53 -6.98 -11.52
CA THR A 6 -1.55 -7.05 -10.41
C THR A 6 -2.21 -6.77 -9.06
N GLY A 7 -1.71 -7.38 -7.98
CA GLY A 7 -2.16 -7.10 -6.62
C GLY A 7 -1.65 -5.77 -6.08
N PHE A 8 -2.45 -5.12 -5.23
CA PHE A 8 -2.14 -3.85 -4.55
C PHE A 8 -2.82 -3.78 -3.18
N LEU A 9 -2.41 -2.83 -2.35
CA LEU A 9 -2.92 -2.67 -0.98
C LEU A 9 -4.37 -2.17 -0.95
N THR A 10 -5.12 -2.68 0.02
CA THR A 10 -6.40 -2.14 0.46
C THR A 10 -6.48 -2.16 1.98
N ALA A 11 -7.23 -1.24 2.57
CA ALA A 11 -7.56 -1.28 4.00
C ALA A 11 -8.83 -2.10 4.21
N VAL A 12 -8.93 -2.80 5.35
CA VAL A 12 -10.12 -3.52 5.78
C VAL A 12 -10.49 -3.10 7.20
N PRO A 13 -11.77 -3.11 7.60
CA PRO A 13 -12.16 -2.80 8.97
C PRO A 13 -11.60 -3.82 9.98
N ALA A 14 -10.84 -3.33 10.95
CA ALA A 14 -10.26 -4.12 12.03
C ALA A 14 -10.31 -3.30 13.35
N PRO A 15 -11.33 -3.49 14.21
CA PRO A 15 -11.61 -2.59 15.33
C PRO A 15 -10.51 -2.49 16.41
N ASP A 16 -9.64 -3.49 16.49
CA ASP A 16 -8.59 -3.59 17.50
C ASP A 16 -7.18 -3.33 16.91
N ASP A 17 -7.11 -2.97 15.62
CA ASP A 17 -5.87 -2.74 14.89
C ASP A 17 -5.74 -1.29 14.42
N GLU A 18 -4.49 -0.85 14.26
CA GLU A 18 -4.15 0.48 13.78
C GLU A 18 -3.07 0.38 12.70
N ILE A 19 -3.17 1.23 11.68
CA ILE A 19 -2.14 1.39 10.65
C ILE A 19 -1.66 2.83 10.58
N GLU A 20 -0.38 3.02 10.27
CA GLU A 20 0.17 4.34 10.03
C GLU A 20 -0.21 4.84 8.63
N GLY A 21 -0.34 6.15 8.49
CA GLY A 21 -0.70 6.77 7.22
C GLY A 21 -0.46 8.27 7.21
N LEU A 22 -0.67 8.87 6.04
CA LEU A 22 -0.56 10.30 5.84
C LEU A 22 -1.91 10.89 5.46
N VAL A 23 -2.25 12.02 6.08
CA VAL A 23 -3.37 12.86 5.63
C VAL A 23 -2.86 13.84 4.59
N ALA A 24 -3.29 13.66 3.34
CA ALA A 24 -3.01 14.60 2.26
C ALA A 24 -4.17 15.58 2.09
N GLY A 25 -3.88 16.88 2.14
CA GLY A 25 -4.86 17.91 1.83
C GLY A 25 -5.20 17.90 0.33
N VAL A 26 -6.50 17.94 0.00
CA VAL A 26 -7.01 18.00 -1.37
C VAL A 26 -7.76 19.31 -1.53
N ALA A 27 -7.39 20.11 -2.55
CA ALA A 27 -8.08 21.37 -2.79
C ALA A 27 -9.55 21.10 -3.15
N PRO A 28 -10.52 21.96 -2.75
CA PRO A 28 -11.95 21.78 -3.04
C PRO A 28 -12.26 21.42 -4.50
N GLU A 29 -11.55 22.05 -5.44
CA GLU A 29 -11.67 21.87 -6.89
C GLU A 29 -11.11 20.54 -7.42
N GLU A 30 -10.21 19.88 -6.69
CA GLU A 30 -9.55 18.64 -7.10
C GLU A 30 -10.34 17.39 -6.71
N TRP A 31 -11.35 17.51 -5.85
CA TRP A 31 -12.14 16.37 -5.36
C TRP A 31 -12.84 15.59 -6.46
N GLN A 32 -13.32 16.26 -7.52
CA GLN A 32 -13.94 15.55 -8.64
C GLN A 32 -12.92 14.76 -9.46
N ILE A 33 -11.72 15.30 -9.62
CA ILE A 33 -10.61 14.62 -10.30
C ILE A 33 -10.18 13.40 -9.48
N LEU A 34 -10.06 13.56 -8.16
CA LEU A 34 -9.73 12.47 -7.25
C LEU A 34 -10.81 11.38 -7.28
N ASN A 35 -12.10 11.72 -7.14
CA ASN A 35 -13.19 10.75 -7.19
C ASN A 35 -13.25 10.00 -8.53
N THR A 36 -12.94 10.66 -9.65
CA THR A 36 -12.89 10.01 -10.97
C THR A 36 -11.74 9.00 -11.03
N ARG A 37 -10.58 9.34 -10.47
CA ARG A 37 -9.41 8.47 -10.41
C ARG A 37 -9.67 7.25 -9.52
N GLU A 38 -10.36 7.44 -8.40
CA GLU A 38 -10.63 6.41 -7.39
C GLU A 38 -12.01 5.75 -7.56
N ALA A 39 -12.64 5.85 -8.72
CA ALA A 39 -14.03 5.41 -8.94
C ALA A 39 -14.26 3.90 -8.72
N PHE A 40 -13.20 3.09 -8.62
CA PHE A 40 -13.25 1.65 -8.35
C PHE A 40 -13.16 1.30 -6.86
N TYR A 41 -12.98 2.29 -6.00
CA TYR A 41 -12.87 2.14 -4.56
C TYR A 41 -14.11 2.67 -3.84
N ASP A 42 -14.48 2.02 -2.75
CA ASP A 42 -15.41 2.58 -1.79
C ASP A 42 -14.72 3.66 -0.96
N ARG A 43 -15.42 4.78 -0.76
CA ARG A 43 -14.93 5.89 0.05
C ARG A 43 -15.49 5.78 1.47
N HIS A 44 -14.59 5.65 2.44
CA HIS A 44 -14.91 5.54 3.85
C HIS A 44 -14.55 6.83 4.58
N ASP A 45 -15.50 7.42 5.31
CA ASP A 45 -15.23 8.55 6.21
C ASP A 45 -14.56 8.01 7.49
N VAL A 46 -13.34 8.46 7.75
CA VAL A 46 -12.50 8.02 8.89
C VAL A 46 -12.21 9.17 9.84
N THR A 47 -12.93 10.29 9.73
CA THR A 47 -12.63 11.53 10.47
C THR A 47 -12.55 11.29 11.98
N GLU A 48 -13.41 10.42 12.52
CA GLU A 48 -13.50 10.11 13.95
C GLU A 48 -12.64 8.90 14.38
N THR A 49 -11.97 8.23 13.45
CA THR A 49 -11.20 7.01 13.69
C THR A 49 -9.70 7.19 13.45
N ILE A 50 -9.24 8.40 13.15
CA ILE A 50 -7.83 8.73 12.98
C ILE A 50 -7.29 9.49 14.19
N ALA A 51 -6.04 9.23 14.54
CA ALA A 51 -5.29 10.00 15.53
C ALA A 51 -4.20 10.82 14.81
N THR A 52 -4.37 12.15 14.76
CA THR A 52 -3.36 13.06 14.22
C THR A 52 -3.13 14.24 15.14
N ASP A 53 -1.92 14.78 15.16
CA ASP A 53 -1.58 16.02 15.85
C ASP A 53 -0.94 17.02 14.87
N PRO A 54 -1.59 18.18 14.59
CA PRO A 54 -2.91 18.57 15.10
C PRO A 54 -4.04 17.71 14.52
N ALA A 55 -5.19 17.72 15.18
CA ALA A 55 -6.41 17.14 14.62
C ALA A 55 -6.76 17.82 13.28
N PRO A 56 -7.29 17.10 12.29
CA PRO A 56 -7.58 17.68 10.99
C PRO A 56 -8.73 18.68 11.10
N SER A 57 -8.63 19.81 10.40
CA SER A 57 -9.70 20.82 10.35
C SER A 57 -10.79 20.50 9.31
N ALA A 58 -10.69 19.36 8.63
CA ALA A 58 -11.56 18.92 7.55
C ALA A 58 -11.83 17.41 7.65
N ARG A 59 -12.86 16.94 6.95
CA ARG A 59 -13.15 15.50 6.88
C ARG A 59 -12.03 14.75 6.19
N VAL A 60 -11.74 13.55 6.69
CA VAL A 60 -10.73 12.65 6.13
C VAL A 60 -11.43 11.41 5.62
N ALA A 61 -10.99 10.94 4.45
CA ALA A 61 -11.52 9.74 3.83
C ALA A 61 -10.40 8.81 3.39
N VAL A 62 -10.66 7.51 3.47
CA VAL A 62 -9.84 6.44 2.90
C VAL A 62 -10.61 5.82 1.73
N TYR A 63 -9.90 5.48 0.66
CA TYR A 63 -10.43 4.73 -0.46
C TYR A 63 -9.95 3.28 -0.35
N ALA A 64 -10.88 2.33 -0.26
CA ALA A 64 -10.59 0.91 -0.10
C ALA A 64 -11.35 0.08 -1.14
N VAL A 65 -10.80 -1.07 -1.52
CA VAL A 65 -11.45 -1.97 -2.48
C VAL A 65 -12.75 -2.47 -1.85
N PRO A 66 -13.88 -2.46 -2.57
CA PRO A 66 -15.13 -2.97 -2.05
C PRO A 66 -14.97 -4.40 -1.52
N LEU A 67 -15.38 -4.63 -0.27
CA LEU A 67 -15.30 -5.94 0.36
C LEU A 67 -16.11 -6.97 -0.44
N ASP A 68 -17.29 -6.56 -0.89
CA ASP A 68 -18.18 -7.33 -1.76
C ASP A 68 -17.58 -7.44 -3.18
N GLY A 69 -16.79 -8.49 -3.41
CA GLY A 69 -16.15 -8.77 -4.69
C GLY A 69 -14.62 -8.70 -4.67
N SER A 70 -14.02 -8.35 -3.52
CA SER A 70 -12.58 -8.52 -3.31
C SER A 70 -12.24 -10.01 -3.24
N THR A 71 -11.27 -10.45 -4.05
CA THR A 71 -10.64 -11.76 -3.87
C THR A 71 -9.32 -11.56 -3.17
N MET A 72 -9.00 -12.45 -2.22
CA MET A 72 -7.65 -12.55 -1.67
C MET A 72 -6.61 -12.65 -2.81
N PRO A 73 -5.35 -12.25 -2.57
CA PRO A 73 -4.29 -12.33 -3.57
C PRO A 73 -4.29 -13.71 -4.21
N HIS A 74 -4.43 -13.76 -5.53
CA HIS A 74 -4.45 -15.01 -6.28
C HIS A 74 -3.34 -14.98 -7.31
N SER A 75 -2.88 -16.16 -7.73
CA SER A 75 -1.73 -16.31 -8.63
C SER A 75 -1.89 -15.64 -10.00
N ALA A 76 -3.08 -15.18 -10.38
CA ALA A 76 -3.32 -14.45 -11.62
C ALA A 76 -3.33 -12.91 -11.44
N ALA A 77 -3.10 -12.40 -10.23
CA ALA A 77 -2.83 -10.99 -9.95
C ALA A 77 -1.60 -10.87 -9.00
N PRO A 78 -0.37 -11.08 -9.52
CA PRO A 78 0.84 -11.03 -8.69
C PRO A 78 1.12 -9.63 -8.14
N VAL A 79 1.83 -9.57 -7.02
CA VAL A 79 2.35 -8.33 -6.45
C VAL A 79 3.75 -8.07 -7.01
N LEU A 80 3.99 -6.86 -7.52
CA LEU A 80 5.28 -6.49 -8.11
C LEU A 80 6.23 -5.96 -7.04
N LEU A 81 7.49 -6.38 -7.03
CA LEU A 81 8.48 -5.80 -6.12
C LEU A 81 8.71 -4.32 -6.38
N SER A 82 8.65 -3.88 -7.64
CA SER A 82 8.73 -2.44 -7.96
C SER A 82 7.58 -1.60 -7.39
N TYR A 83 6.47 -2.22 -6.97
CA TYR A 83 5.40 -1.56 -6.20
C TYR A 83 5.68 -1.60 -4.70
N VAL A 84 6.06 -2.78 -4.18
CA VAL A 84 6.42 -2.96 -2.76
C VAL A 84 7.57 -2.03 -2.35
N ASP A 85 8.58 -1.88 -3.21
CA ASP A 85 9.72 -0.99 -3.02
C ASP A 85 9.26 0.46 -2.78
N VAL A 86 8.27 0.95 -3.53
CA VAL A 86 7.72 2.31 -3.37
C VAL A 86 7.02 2.47 -2.03
N VAL A 87 6.24 1.47 -1.63
CA VAL A 87 5.50 1.49 -0.36
C VAL A 87 6.47 1.49 0.81
N ILE A 88 7.40 0.53 0.85
CA ILE A 88 8.36 0.41 1.95
C ILE A 88 9.30 1.62 2.01
N GLN A 89 9.74 2.16 0.87
CA GLN A 89 10.54 3.39 0.84
C GLN A 89 9.75 4.57 1.44
N GLY A 90 8.45 4.70 1.13
CA GLY A 90 7.59 5.71 1.72
C GLY A 90 7.47 5.58 3.24
N TYR A 91 7.23 4.36 3.74
CA TYR A 91 7.19 4.09 5.18
C TYR A 91 8.53 4.38 5.85
N LEU A 92 9.64 3.96 5.25
CA LEU A 92 10.98 4.26 5.78
C LEU A 92 11.23 5.76 5.88
N ALA A 93 10.87 6.51 4.84
CA ALA A 93 11.11 7.96 4.79
C ALA A 93 10.29 8.74 5.83
N VAL A 94 9.08 8.29 6.14
CA VAL A 94 8.14 9.02 7.00
C VAL A 94 8.16 8.53 8.45
N PHE A 95 8.21 7.21 8.65
CA PHE A 95 8.05 6.55 9.95
C PHE A 95 9.31 5.79 10.40
N GLY A 96 10.35 5.77 9.57
CA GLY A 96 11.60 5.06 9.85
C GLY A 96 11.48 3.53 9.79
N PRO A 97 12.54 2.81 10.16
CA PRO A 97 12.56 1.34 10.11
C PRO A 97 11.46 0.69 10.95
N GLU A 98 11.08 1.33 12.05
CA GLU A 98 10.05 0.85 12.95
C GLU A 98 8.64 0.93 12.32
N GLY A 99 8.39 1.94 11.49
CA GLY A 99 7.15 2.00 10.70
C GLY A 99 7.11 0.95 9.59
N VAL A 100 8.26 0.62 8.98
CA VAL A 100 8.34 -0.53 8.04
C VAL A 100 7.99 -1.84 8.75
N ARG A 101 8.50 -2.04 9.98
CA ARG A 101 8.16 -3.22 10.80
C ARG A 101 6.66 -3.30 11.08
N ARG A 102 6.05 -2.20 11.56
CA ARG A 102 4.60 -2.17 11.83
C ARG A 102 3.79 -2.41 10.56
N PHE A 103 4.15 -1.78 9.44
CA PHE A 103 3.49 -2.03 8.16
C PHE A 103 3.51 -3.52 7.77
N ALA A 104 4.65 -4.18 7.94
CA ALA A 104 4.77 -5.62 7.68
C ALA A 104 3.86 -6.45 8.59
N GLU A 105 3.78 -6.11 9.87
CA GLU A 105 2.98 -6.83 10.88
C GLU A 105 1.47 -6.63 10.74
N THR A 106 1.02 -5.46 10.31
CA THR A 106 -0.40 -5.12 10.18
C THR A 106 -0.94 -5.34 8.77
N THR A 107 -0.12 -5.85 7.85
CA THR A 107 -0.54 -6.13 6.48
C THR A 107 -0.73 -7.64 6.31
N ASP A 108 -1.92 -8.03 5.87
CA ASP A 108 -2.23 -9.42 5.56
C ASP A 108 -1.85 -9.80 4.13
N GLY A 109 -1.86 -11.11 3.84
CA GLY A 109 -1.76 -11.63 2.48
C GLY A 109 -0.33 -11.85 1.97
N TRP A 110 0.69 -11.67 2.82
CA TRP A 110 2.09 -11.97 2.47
C TRP A 110 2.30 -13.44 2.07
N ASP A 111 1.65 -14.38 2.75
CA ASP A 111 1.81 -15.82 2.50
C ASP A 111 1.05 -16.34 1.28
N ASP A 112 -0.06 -15.69 0.91
CA ASP A 112 -0.96 -16.14 -0.16
C ASP A 112 -0.64 -15.50 -1.52
N ALA A 113 0.04 -14.34 -1.52
CA ALA A 113 0.36 -13.61 -2.72
C ALA A 113 1.57 -14.18 -3.47
N VAL A 114 1.53 -14.12 -4.81
CA VAL A 114 2.70 -14.37 -5.65
C VAL A 114 3.44 -13.06 -5.88
N PHE A 115 4.70 -12.98 -5.45
CA PHE A 115 5.55 -11.82 -5.66
C PHE A 115 6.45 -12.00 -6.88
N ILE A 116 6.49 -10.98 -7.75
CA ILE A 116 7.36 -10.95 -8.92
C ILE A 116 8.47 -9.91 -8.73
N ASP A 117 9.73 -10.36 -8.78
CA ASP A 117 10.89 -9.50 -8.86
C ASP A 117 11.04 -8.95 -10.29
N ASP A 118 10.41 -7.79 -10.51
CA ASP A 118 10.45 -7.05 -11.77
C ASP A 118 11.44 -5.87 -11.76
N ARG A 119 12.33 -5.80 -10.75
CA ARG A 119 13.22 -4.63 -10.56
C ARG A 119 14.15 -4.35 -11.74
N ALA A 120 14.53 -5.38 -12.50
CA ALA A 120 15.37 -5.22 -13.70
C ALA A 120 14.65 -4.49 -14.85
N ALA A 121 13.32 -4.57 -14.90
CA ALA A 121 12.48 -3.88 -15.88
C ALA A 121 11.11 -3.57 -15.24
N PRO A 122 11.04 -2.53 -14.38
CA PRO A 122 9.87 -2.28 -13.54
C PRO A 122 8.58 -2.14 -14.36
N ARG A 123 7.57 -2.90 -13.98
CA ARG A 123 6.22 -2.84 -14.59
C ARG A 123 5.34 -1.83 -13.87
N TYR A 124 5.62 -1.53 -12.59
CA TYR A 124 4.89 -0.50 -11.86
C TYR A 124 5.23 0.90 -12.41
N PRO A 125 4.25 1.68 -12.92
CA PRO A 125 4.54 2.95 -13.63
C PRO A 125 5.20 4.03 -12.78
N ARG A 126 5.15 3.92 -11.45
CA ARG A 126 5.71 4.88 -10.49
C ARG A 126 6.87 4.28 -9.68
N ALA A 127 7.49 3.21 -10.19
CA ALA A 127 8.65 2.60 -9.55
C ALA A 127 9.72 3.66 -9.19
N GLN A 128 10.26 3.56 -7.98
CA GLN A 128 11.32 4.44 -7.51
C GLN A 128 12.67 3.74 -7.59
N LEU A 129 13.74 4.52 -7.65
CA LEU A 129 15.10 4.01 -7.49
C LEU A 129 15.41 3.89 -6.01
N LEU A 130 15.82 2.71 -5.58
CA LEU A 130 16.27 2.45 -4.22
C LEU A 130 17.79 2.47 -4.15
N THR A 131 18.30 2.95 -3.03
CA THR A 131 19.68 2.70 -2.60
C THR A 131 19.89 1.23 -2.26
N ALA A 132 21.13 0.78 -2.20
CA ALA A 132 21.45 -0.59 -1.81
C ALA A 132 20.95 -0.93 -0.39
N GLU A 133 20.93 0.05 0.52
CA GLU A 133 20.43 -0.12 1.89
C GLU A 133 18.90 -0.27 1.92
N GLU A 134 18.18 0.54 1.15
CA GLU A 134 16.72 0.41 1.00
C GLU A 134 16.33 -0.92 0.36
N THR A 135 17.02 -1.34 -0.71
CA THR A 135 16.78 -2.65 -1.33
C THR A 135 17.03 -3.78 -0.33
N ALA A 136 18.12 -3.73 0.44
CA ALA A 136 18.42 -4.73 1.46
C ALA A 136 17.37 -4.76 2.58
N LEU A 137 16.83 -3.60 2.98
CA LEU A 137 15.74 -3.52 3.95
C LEU A 137 14.48 -4.19 3.42
N VAL A 138 14.06 -3.90 2.18
CA VAL A 138 12.89 -4.54 1.55
C VAL A 138 13.10 -6.05 1.51
N ASP A 139 14.23 -6.52 0.98
CA ASP A 139 14.51 -7.95 0.83
C ASP A 139 14.54 -8.67 2.18
N THR A 140 15.12 -8.05 3.21
CA THR A 140 15.14 -8.61 4.57
C THR A 140 13.75 -8.66 5.18
N THR A 141 12.93 -7.62 4.98
CA THR A 141 11.55 -7.56 5.47
C THR A 141 10.72 -8.68 4.84
N LEU A 142 10.77 -8.81 3.51
CA LEU A 142 10.07 -9.85 2.77
C LEU A 142 10.54 -11.26 3.16
N ALA A 143 11.85 -11.47 3.28
CA ALA A 143 12.39 -12.75 3.73
C ALA A 143 11.94 -13.12 5.16
N GLY A 144 11.85 -12.13 6.06
CA GLY A 144 11.33 -12.31 7.42
C GLY A 144 9.85 -12.70 7.46
N LEU A 145 9.08 -12.29 6.46
CA LEU A 145 7.68 -12.67 6.23
C LEU A 145 7.52 -13.99 5.46
N GLY A 146 8.62 -14.70 5.15
CA GLY A 146 8.57 -15.95 4.37
C GLY A 146 8.33 -15.74 2.88
N VAL A 147 8.30 -14.51 2.38
CA VAL A 147 8.08 -14.19 0.97
C VAL A 147 9.33 -14.53 0.16
N VAL A 148 9.14 -15.35 -0.87
CA VAL A 148 10.21 -15.71 -1.84
C VAL A 148 9.78 -15.25 -3.23
N PRO A 149 10.26 -14.08 -3.70
CA PRO A 149 9.88 -13.55 -5.01
C PRO A 149 10.35 -14.44 -6.17
N VAL A 150 9.52 -14.54 -7.20
CA VAL A 150 9.85 -15.21 -8.47
C VAL A 150 10.39 -14.16 -9.45
N ARG A 151 11.47 -14.48 -10.18
CA ARG A 151 12.00 -13.56 -11.19
C ARG A 151 11.03 -13.36 -12.35
N ALA A 152 10.91 -12.11 -12.80
CA ALA A 152 10.08 -11.65 -13.91
C ALA A 152 10.46 -12.21 -15.29
#